data_AF-A0A955TD07-F1
#
_entry.id   AF-A0A955TD07-F1
#
_cell.length_a   1.000
_cell.length_b   1.000
_cell.length_c   1.000
_cell.angle_alpha   90.00
_cell.angle_beta   90.00
_cell.angle_gamma   90.00
#
_symmetry.space_group_name_H-M   'P 1'
#
loop_
_entity.id
_entity.type
_entity.pdbx_description
1 polymer ?
#
loop_
_entity_poly.entity_id
_entity_poly.type
_entity_poly.pdbx_seq_one_letter_code
_entity_poly.pdbx_strand_id
1 'polypeptide(L)' 'MTDHGLGTRMLHAGQEPDPATNSRAVPIYQTTSYVFDSSEHAANLFALKEFGN' A
#
# COMPACT_ATOMS: atom_id res chain seq x y z
N MET A 1 2.72 -15.69 14.95
CA MET A 1 3.64 -14.75 14.27
C MET A 1 4.84 -14.60 15.16
N THR A 2 6.02 -15.05 14.73
CA THR A 2 7.28 -14.75 15.44
C THR A 2 7.51 -13.25 15.43
N ASP A 3 7.59 -12.65 16.61
CA ASP A 3 7.98 -11.24 16.71
C ASP A 3 9.43 -11.10 16.27
N HIS A 4 9.64 -10.40 15.17
CA HIS A 4 10.98 -10.13 14.65
C HIS A 4 11.66 -9.05 15.50
N GLY A 5 12.98 -9.17 15.68
CA GLY A 5 13.75 -8.17 16.41
C GLY A 5 13.71 -6.78 15.75
N LEU A 6 14.03 -5.74 16.52
CA LEU A 6 13.96 -4.34 16.07
C LEU A 6 14.69 -4.10 14.74
N GLY A 7 15.90 -4.65 14.55
CA GLY A 7 16.67 -4.47 13.32
C GLY A 7 15.95 -4.99 12.07
N THR A 8 15.31 -6.16 12.16
CA THR A 8 14.50 -6.71 11.06
C THR A 8 13.27 -5.86 10.80
N ARG A 9 12.60 -5.38 11.87
CA ARG A 9 11.40 -4.53 11.74
C ARG A 9 11.73 -3.18 11.13
N MET A 10 12.84 -2.55 11.49
CA MET A 10 13.31 -1.30 10.89
C MET A 10 13.55 -1.45 9.38
N LEU A 11 13.95 -2.64 8.92
CA LEU A 11 14.20 -2.89 7.50
C LEU A 11 12.96 -3.34 6.72
N HIS A 12 11.95 -3.96 7.36
CA HIS A 12 10.90 -4.66 6.61
C HIS A 12 9.46 -4.38 7.06
N ALA A 13 9.23 -3.83 8.26
CA ALA A 13 7.88 -3.58 8.72
C ALA A 13 7.19 -2.50 7.86
N GLY A 14 5.92 -2.74 7.48
CA GLY A 14 5.12 -1.82 6.66
C GLY A 14 5.39 -1.90 5.16
N GLN A 15 6.22 -2.84 4.69
CA GLN A 15 6.47 -3.05 3.26
C GLN A 15 6.55 -4.52 2.89
N GLU A 16 6.01 -4.85 1.72
CA GLU A 16 6.12 -6.15 1.04
C GLU A 16 6.63 -5.91 -0.40
N PRO A 17 7.22 -6.92 -1.08
CA PRO A 17 7.59 -6.77 -2.48
C PRO A 17 6.38 -6.36 -3.33
N ASP A 18 6.57 -5.43 -4.25
CA ASP A 18 5.49 -4.95 -5.12
C ASP A 18 4.91 -6.11 -5.94
N PRO A 19 3.62 -6.46 -5.82
CA PRO A 19 3.02 -7.58 -6.53
C PRO A 19 2.98 -7.40 -8.05
N ALA A 20 3.04 -6.16 -8.55
CA ALA A 20 3.00 -5.89 -9.98
C ALA A 20 4.35 -6.16 -10.68
N THR A 21 5.47 -5.95 -9.98
CA THR A 21 6.82 -6.00 -10.57
C THR A 21 7.81 -6.90 -9.85
N ASN A 22 7.46 -7.42 -8.68
CA ASN A 22 8.35 -8.08 -7.71
C ASN A 22 9.52 -7.20 -7.22
N SER A 23 9.41 -5.87 -7.35
CA SER A 23 10.41 -4.97 -6.80
C SER A 23 10.50 -5.13 -5.29
N ARG A 24 11.70 -5.36 -4.77
CA ARG A 24 11.95 -5.37 -3.32
C ARG A 24 12.10 -3.96 -2.74
N ALA A 25 12.57 -3.01 -3.55
CA ALA A 25 12.59 -1.61 -3.16
C ALA A 25 11.19 -1.01 -3.34
N VAL A 26 10.77 -0.16 -2.39
CA VAL A 26 9.49 0.54 -2.45
C VAL A 26 9.48 1.48 -3.68
N PRO A 27 8.49 1.37 -4.58
CA PRO A 27 8.36 2.29 -5.70
C PRO A 27 8.12 3.73 -5.25
N ILE A 28 8.62 4.69 -6.03
CA ILE A 28 8.32 6.12 -5.84
C ILE A 28 7.08 6.45 -6.68
N TYR A 29 5.92 6.56 -6.04
CA TYR A 29 4.68 7.01 -6.68
C TYR A 29 4.63 8.54 -6.78
N GLN A 30 5.40 9.11 -7.71
CA GLN A 30 5.41 10.55 -7.99
C GLN A 30 4.18 10.96 -8.81
N THR A 31 3.01 10.90 -8.18
CA THR A 31 1.72 11.25 -8.76
C THR A 31 0.95 12.18 -7.83
N THR A 32 -0.02 12.90 -8.37
CA THR A 32 -0.99 13.70 -7.59
C THR A 32 -2.32 12.97 -7.40
N SER A 33 -2.58 11.91 -8.18
CA SER A 33 -3.92 11.30 -8.30
C SER A 33 -3.84 9.81 -8.63
N TYR A 34 -4.90 9.07 -8.28
CA TYR A 34 -5.13 7.66 -8.64
C TYR A 34 -6.49 7.52 -9.35
N VAL A 35 -6.63 6.51 -10.20
CA VAL A 35 -7.88 6.24 -10.93
C VAL A 35 -8.81 5.41 -10.04
N PHE A 36 -10.09 5.78 -9.96
CA PHE A 36 -11.09 4.95 -9.29
C PHE A 36 -11.58 3.85 -10.22
N ASP A 37 -11.72 2.63 -9.70
CA ASP A 37 -12.33 1.51 -10.42
C ASP A 37 -13.78 1.78 -10.84
N SER A 38 -14.54 2.55 -10.04
CA SER A 38 -15.92 2.96 -10.34
C SER A 38 -16.35 4.18 -9.52
N SER A 39 -17.52 4.76 -9.84
CA SER A 39 -18.12 5.84 -9.04
C SER A 39 -18.51 5.39 -7.63
N GLU A 40 -18.92 4.12 -7.47
CA GLU A 40 -19.25 3.53 -6.17
C GLU A 40 -17.98 3.36 -5.33
N HIS A 41 -16.88 2.89 -5.93
CA HIS A 41 -15.58 2.78 -5.26
C HIS A 41 -15.11 4.15 -4.74
N ALA A 42 -15.19 5.20 -5.56
CA ALA A 42 -14.88 6.56 -5.13
C ALA A 42 -15.72 6.99 -3.91
N ALA A 43 -17.03 6.78 -3.97
CA ALA A 43 -17.94 7.12 -2.88
C ALA A 43 -17.60 6.38 -1.58
N ASN A 44 -17.20 5.10 -1.67
CA ASN A 44 -16.80 4.29 -0.53
C ASN A 44 -15.50 4.79 0.13
N LEU A 45 -14.48 5.15 -0.67
CA LEU A 45 -13.23 5.71 -0.16
C LEU A 45 -13.47 7.02 0.60
N PHE A 46 -14.26 7.94 0.03
CA PHE A 46 -14.59 9.20 0.71
C PHE A 46 -15.46 9.01 1.96
N ALA A 47 -16.26 7.94 2.01
CA ALA A 47 -17.08 7.60 3.16
C ALA A 47 -16.35 6.74 4.21
N LEU A 48 -15.06 6.42 4.00
CA LEU A 48 -14.25 5.51 4.84
C LEU A 48 -14.87 4.11 4.98
N LYS A 49 -15.65 3.69 3.97
CA LYS A 49 -16.24 2.34 3.90
C LYS A 49 -15.27 1.31 3.34
N GLU A 50 -14.22 1.79 2.66
CA GLU A 50 -13.19 0.99 2.03
C GLU A 50 -11.83 1.66 2.28
N PHE A 51 -10.77 0.85 2.42
CA PHE A 51 -9.41 1.32 2.61
C PHE A 51 -8.61 1.14 1.33
N GLY A 52 -7.77 2.11 0.99
CA GLY A 52 -6.79 2.00 -0.08
C GLY A 52 -7.10 2.85 -1.30
N ASN A 53 -6.48 2.46 -2.41
CA ASN A 53 -6.75 2.90 -3.78
C ASN A 53 -6.86 1.67 -4.66
#